data_AF-A0A661G3R0-F1
#
_entry.id   AF-A0A661G3R0-F1
#
_cell.length_a   1.000
_cell.length_b   1.000
_cell.length_c   1.000
_cell.angle_alpha   90.00
_cell.angle_beta   90.00
_cell.angle_gamma   90.00
#
_symmetry.space_group_name_H-M   'P 1'
#
loop_
_entity.id
_entity.type
_entity.pdbx_description
1 polymer ?
#
loop_
_entity_poly.entity_id
_entity_poly.type
_entity_poly.pdbx_seq_one_letter_code
_entity_poly.pdbx_strand_id
1 'polypeptide(L)'
;MEEKELRRYSRVVVDGVAQAPSRAMLRAVGFEENDFNRPQIGIASTWSMITPCNMHIHDLAKHAAHGADAAGGKAVIFNTITVSDGISMGTEGMRFSLVSREIIADSIEAVTSAQGFDGLIAIGGCDKNMPACVMAMARLN
;
A
#
# COMPACT_ATOMS: atom_id res chain seq x y z
N MET A 1 26.25 -13.47 11.72
CA MET A 1 24.88 -12.96 11.48
C MET A 1 24.54 -13.41 10.09
N GLU A 2 23.61 -14.35 9.93
CA GLU A 2 23.09 -14.70 8.60
C GLU A 2 22.46 -13.46 7.98
N GLU A 3 22.82 -13.17 6.73
CA GLU A 3 22.25 -12.07 5.97
C GLU A 3 20.76 -12.37 5.77
N LYS A 4 19.90 -11.56 6.41
CA LYS A 4 18.45 -11.81 6.40
C LYS A 4 17.94 -11.56 4.99
N GLU A 5 17.31 -12.55 4.36
CA GLU A 5 16.71 -12.39 3.03
C GLU A 5 15.59 -11.34 3.09
N LEU A 6 15.84 -10.16 2.52
CA LEU A 6 14.92 -9.03 2.54
C LEU A 6 13.82 -9.11 1.46
N ARG A 7 13.99 -9.98 0.45
CA ARG A 7 13.11 -10.14 -0.71
C ARG A 7 12.29 -11.44 -0.66
N ARG A 8 11.67 -11.71 0.48
CA ARG A 8 10.94 -12.98 0.71
C ARG A 8 9.77 -13.18 -0.27
N TYR A 9 9.07 -12.11 -0.61
CA TYR A 9 7.83 -12.14 -1.39
C TYR A 9 8.04 -11.65 -2.82
N SER A 10 8.77 -10.55 -3.01
CA SER A 10 8.90 -9.94 -4.35
C SER A 10 9.65 -10.81 -5.35
N ARG A 11 10.59 -11.64 -4.88
CA ARG A 11 11.31 -12.62 -5.71
C ARG A 11 10.37 -13.53 -6.50
N VAL A 12 9.21 -13.88 -5.96
CA VAL A 12 8.23 -14.74 -6.62
C VAL A 12 7.62 -14.06 -7.86
N VAL A 13 7.50 -12.72 -7.82
CA VAL A 13 6.88 -11.90 -8.86
C VAL A 13 7.90 -11.45 -9.91
N VAL A 14 9.17 -11.33 -9.55
CA VAL A 14 10.18 -10.74 -10.46
C VAL A 14 11.34 -11.64 -10.85
N ASP A 15 11.59 -12.75 -10.17
CA ASP A 15 12.76 -13.59 -10.47
C ASP A 15 12.42 -14.74 -11.43
N GLY A 16 13.42 -15.17 -12.21
CA GLY A 16 13.30 -16.28 -13.14
C GLY A 16 12.71 -15.92 -14.51
N VAL A 17 12.86 -16.85 -15.46
CA VAL A 17 12.44 -16.65 -16.85
C VAL A 17 10.91 -16.53 -16.95
N ALA A 18 10.18 -17.30 -16.15
CA ALA A 18 8.71 -17.28 -16.12
C ALA A 18 8.13 -15.90 -15.78
N GLN A 19 8.86 -15.08 -15.01
CA GLN A 19 8.43 -13.74 -14.61
C GLN A 19 8.89 -12.62 -15.57
N ALA A 20 9.37 -12.97 -16.77
CA ALA A 20 9.67 -11.96 -17.80
C ALA A 20 8.48 -11.03 -18.13
N PRO A 21 7.21 -11.50 -18.23
CA PRO A 21 6.06 -10.62 -18.45
C PRO A 21 5.82 -9.65 -17.29
N SER A 22 5.95 -10.12 -16.04
CA SER A 22 5.80 -9.31 -14.83
C SER A 22 6.84 -8.18 -14.80
N ARG A 23 8.11 -8.48 -15.11
CA ARG A 23 9.15 -7.45 -15.25
C ARG A 23 8.86 -6.46 -16.37
N ALA A 24 8.30 -6.90 -17.50
CA ALA A 24 7.93 -6.01 -18.59
C ALA A 24 6.86 -4.98 -18.16
N MET A 25 5.85 -5.40 -17.41
CA MET A 25 4.84 -4.51 -16.83
C MET A 25 5.44 -3.55 -15.81
N LEU A 26 6.33 -4.03 -14.94
CA LEU A 26 6.99 -3.20 -13.93
C LEU A 26 7.89 -2.12 -14.54
N ARG A 27 8.55 -2.39 -15.67
CA ARG A 27 9.30 -1.37 -16.41
C ARG A 27 8.41 -0.23 -16.91
N ALA A 28 7.18 -0.55 -17.33
CA ALA A 28 6.23 0.46 -17.80
C ALA A 28 5.80 1.45 -16.70
N VAL A 29 5.92 1.06 -15.42
CA VAL A 29 5.67 1.91 -14.25
C VAL A 29 6.94 2.47 -13.61
N GLY A 30 8.09 2.38 -14.30
CA GLY A 30 9.34 3.03 -13.87
C GLY A 30 10.26 2.17 -13.01
N PHE A 31 10.20 0.84 -13.12
CA PHE A 31 11.26 -0.02 -12.57
C PHE A 31 12.46 -0.08 -13.51
N GLU A 32 13.64 0.09 -12.93
CA GLU A 32 14.92 -0.10 -13.61
C GLU A 32 15.52 -1.47 -13.29
N GLU A 33 16.61 -1.84 -13.95
CA GLU A 33 17.27 -3.15 -13.74
C GLU A 33 17.63 -3.39 -12.28
N ASN A 34 18.21 -2.39 -11.62
CA ASN A 34 18.64 -2.48 -10.23
C ASN A 34 17.46 -2.58 -9.25
N ASP A 35 16.27 -2.11 -9.65
CA ASP A 35 15.08 -2.15 -8.80
C ASP A 35 14.58 -3.57 -8.55
N PHE A 36 14.78 -4.46 -9.52
CA PHE A 36 14.43 -5.87 -9.37
C PHE A 36 15.27 -6.57 -8.31
N ASN A 37 16.37 -5.97 -7.84
CA ASN A 37 17.21 -6.54 -6.79
C ASN A 37 16.92 -5.95 -5.39
N ARG A 38 15.97 -5.01 -5.28
CA ARG A 38 15.62 -4.31 -4.02
C ARG A 38 14.33 -4.88 -3.41
N PRO A 39 14.18 -4.85 -2.07
CA PRO A 39 12.91 -5.20 -1.44
C PRO A 39 11.81 -4.24 -1.88
N GLN A 40 10.68 -4.77 -2.32
CA GLN A 40 9.58 -3.95 -2.84
C GLN A 40 8.67 -3.52 -1.69
N ILE A 41 8.48 -2.21 -1.54
CA ILE A 41 7.74 -1.63 -0.42
C ILE A 41 6.44 -1.01 -0.91
N GLY A 42 5.31 -1.61 -0.53
CA GLY A 42 3.99 -1.06 -0.82
C GLY A 42 3.71 0.16 0.06
N ILE A 43 3.29 1.27 -0.53
CA ILE A 43 2.84 2.46 0.20
C ILE A 43 1.32 2.58 0.00
N ALA A 44 0.56 2.10 0.99
CA ALA A 44 -0.91 2.14 0.98
C ALA A 44 -1.42 3.52 1.40
N SER A 45 -1.80 4.33 0.42
CA SER A 45 -2.42 5.64 0.62
C SER A 45 -3.92 5.52 0.82
N THR A 46 -4.48 6.32 1.74
CA THR A 46 -5.92 6.53 1.89
C THR A 46 -6.35 7.92 1.42
N TRP A 47 -5.56 8.54 0.54
CA TRP A 47 -5.82 9.88 0.02
C TRP A 47 -7.18 9.98 -0.69
N SER A 48 -7.85 11.10 -0.46
CA SER A 48 -9.05 11.50 -1.17
C SER A 48 -9.36 12.97 -0.89
N MET A 49 -10.03 13.63 -1.85
CA MET A 49 -10.51 15.01 -1.70
C MET A 49 -11.89 15.11 -1.01
N ILE A 50 -12.46 14.00 -0.53
CA ILE A 50 -13.78 14.01 0.12
C ILE A 50 -13.73 14.48 1.58
N THR A 51 -12.56 14.60 2.19
CA THR A 51 -12.42 14.98 3.61
C THR A 51 -11.07 15.65 3.90
N PRO A 52 -11.04 16.67 4.77
CA PRO A 52 -9.77 17.29 5.20
C PRO A 52 -8.83 16.29 5.87
N CYS A 53 -9.36 15.23 6.49
CA CYS A 53 -8.56 14.20 7.15
C CYS A 53 -7.62 13.45 6.18
N ASN A 54 -7.93 13.41 4.88
CA ASN A 54 -7.22 12.57 3.91
C ASN A 54 -6.66 13.35 2.72
N MET A 55 -7.08 14.60 2.48
CA MET A 55 -6.68 15.37 1.30
C MET A 55 -5.16 15.61 1.16
N HIS A 56 -4.43 15.57 2.27
CA HIS A 56 -2.98 15.80 2.33
C HIS A 56 -2.15 14.50 2.32
N ILE A 57 -2.81 13.33 2.35
CA ILE A 57 -2.12 12.02 2.43
C ILE A 57 -1.33 11.70 1.16
N HIS A 58 -1.72 12.26 0.01
CA HIS A 58 -0.95 12.09 -1.24
C HIS A 58 0.50 12.55 -1.08
N ASP A 59 0.70 13.69 -0.43
CA ASP A 59 2.05 14.21 -0.21
C ASP A 59 2.79 13.39 0.83
N LEU A 60 2.13 12.93 1.89
CA LEU A 60 2.73 12.01 2.87
C LEU A 60 3.16 10.69 2.21
N ALA A 61 2.36 10.14 1.29
CA ALA A 61 2.69 8.92 0.55
C ALA A 61 3.94 9.11 -0.32
N LYS A 62 4.10 10.27 -0.97
CA LYS A 62 5.33 10.59 -1.71
C LYS A 62 6.56 10.69 -0.80
N HIS A 63 6.43 11.33 0.37
CA HIS A 63 7.52 11.41 1.34
C HIS A 63 7.90 10.02 1.87
N ALA A 64 6.91 9.18 2.17
CA ALA A 64 7.14 7.78 2.58
C ALA A 64 7.83 6.96 1.48
N ALA A 65 7.41 7.12 0.22
CA ALA A 65 8.04 6.47 -0.92
C ALA A 65 9.51 6.90 -1.06
N HIS A 66 9.80 8.20 -1.02
CA HIS A 66 11.17 8.70 -1.05
C HIS A 66 12.01 8.15 0.11
N GLY A 67 11.46 8.07 1.32
CA GLY A 67 12.15 7.49 2.48
C GLY A 67 12.46 6.00 2.30
N ALA A 68 11.51 5.23 1.79
CA ALA A 68 11.69 3.82 1.49
C ALA A 68 12.74 3.59 0.37
N ASP A 69 12.71 4.41 -0.67
CA ASP A 69 13.71 4.38 -1.74
C ASP A 69 15.10 4.71 -1.21
N ALA A 70 15.23 5.76 -0.40
CA ALA A 70 16.50 6.16 0.23
C ALA A 70 17.06 5.11 1.20
N ALA A 71 16.19 4.30 1.81
CA ALA A 71 16.58 3.18 2.68
C ALA A 71 16.95 1.89 1.92
N GLY A 72 16.96 1.93 0.57
CA GLY A 72 17.37 0.80 -0.28
C GLY A 72 16.23 -0.11 -0.75
N GLY A 73 14.98 0.13 -0.34
CA GLY A 73 13.81 -0.55 -0.93
C GLY A 73 13.36 0.08 -2.24
N LYS A 74 12.46 -0.53 -3.00
CA LYS A 74 11.78 0.08 -4.15
C LYS A 74 10.33 0.36 -3.79
N ALA A 75 9.97 1.63 -3.66
CA ALA A 75 8.63 2.03 -3.26
C ALA A 75 7.62 1.91 -4.42
N VAL A 76 6.41 1.43 -4.10
CA VAL A 76 5.26 1.42 -5.01
C VAL A 76 4.05 1.99 -4.27
N ILE A 77 3.62 3.19 -4.67
CA ILE A 77 2.42 3.82 -4.09
C ILE A 77 1.18 3.23 -4.74
N PHE A 78 0.23 2.81 -3.91
CA PHE A 78 -1.12 2.46 -4.33
C PHE A 78 -2.15 3.09 -3.38
N ASN A 79 -3.43 3.07 -3.76
CA ASN A 79 -4.48 3.76 -3.01
C ASN A 79 -5.65 2.82 -2.67
N THR A 80 -6.34 3.11 -1.57
CA THR A 80 -7.63 2.52 -1.21
C THR A 80 -8.65 3.61 -0.83
N ILE A 81 -9.91 3.22 -0.69
CA ILE A 81 -11.02 4.13 -0.45
C ILE A 81 -10.94 4.79 0.93
N THR A 82 -11.75 5.83 1.13
CA THR A 82 -12.05 6.42 2.44
C THR A 82 -13.47 6.99 2.42
N VAL A 83 -14.03 7.20 3.60
CA VAL A 83 -15.34 7.82 3.82
C VAL A 83 -15.21 8.85 4.95
N SER A 84 -16.05 9.90 4.91
CA SER A 84 -16.04 10.95 5.93
C SER A 84 -17.22 10.79 6.87
N ASP A 85 -16.95 10.39 8.11
CA ASP A 85 -17.98 10.35 9.16
C ASP A 85 -18.54 11.75 9.41
N GLY A 86 -17.69 12.77 9.40
CA GLY A 86 -18.10 14.16 9.60
C GLY A 86 -19.10 14.68 8.56
N ILE A 87 -19.05 14.18 7.32
CA ILE A 87 -19.99 14.55 6.25
C ILE A 87 -21.22 13.64 6.26
N SER A 88 -21.04 12.34 6.50
CA SER A 88 -22.13 11.34 6.42
C SER A 88 -23.02 11.30 7.67
N MET A 89 -22.57 11.90 8.78
CA MET A 89 -23.32 11.93 10.05
C MET A 89 -24.73 12.47 9.88
N GLY A 90 -25.71 11.76 10.44
CA GLY A 90 -27.13 12.13 10.36
C GLY A 90 -27.83 11.76 9.05
N THR A 91 -27.15 11.07 8.14
CA THR A 91 -27.71 10.59 6.86
C THR A 91 -27.67 9.07 6.74
N GLU A 92 -28.33 8.50 5.74
CA GLU A 92 -28.22 7.07 5.42
C GLU A 92 -26.77 6.66 5.07
N GLY A 93 -25.93 7.59 4.62
CA GLY A 93 -24.52 7.36 4.33
C GLY A 93 -23.73 6.84 5.53
N MET A 94 -24.14 7.16 6.77
CA MET A 94 -23.46 6.69 7.97
C MET A 94 -23.48 5.15 8.10
N ARG A 95 -24.43 4.46 7.43
CA ARG A 95 -24.45 2.99 7.35
C ARG A 95 -23.22 2.41 6.64
N PHE A 96 -22.53 3.21 5.83
CA PHE A 96 -21.33 2.81 5.11
C PHE A 96 -20.02 3.16 5.83
N SER A 97 -20.09 3.84 6.99
CA SER A 97 -18.90 4.20 7.76
C SER A 97 -18.13 2.96 8.21
N LEU A 98 -18.73 2.12 9.06
CA LEU A 98 -18.01 1.01 9.68
C LEU A 98 -17.54 -0.04 8.66
N VAL A 99 -18.35 -0.35 7.64
CA VAL A 99 -17.98 -1.32 6.60
C VAL A 99 -16.79 -0.86 5.76
N SER A 100 -16.54 0.46 5.66
CA SER A 100 -15.34 0.96 4.98
C SER A 100 -14.04 0.42 5.60
N ARG A 101 -14.03 0.12 6.91
CA ARG A 101 -12.89 -0.49 7.59
C ARG A 101 -12.51 -1.83 6.97
N GLU A 102 -13.49 -2.70 6.72
CA GLU A 102 -13.25 -4.01 6.12
C GLU A 102 -12.78 -3.87 4.68
N ILE A 103 -13.45 -3.01 3.90
CA ILE A 103 -13.09 -2.77 2.49
C ILE A 103 -11.65 -2.28 2.38
N ILE A 104 -11.22 -1.37 3.25
CA ILE A 104 -9.85 -0.85 3.28
C ILE A 104 -8.87 -1.96 3.66
N ALA A 105 -9.17 -2.75 4.69
CA ALA A 105 -8.30 -3.85 5.11
C ALA A 105 -8.12 -4.88 3.99
N ASP A 106 -9.22 -5.32 3.40
CA ASP A 106 -9.25 -6.29 2.29
C ASP A 106 -8.54 -5.73 1.05
N SER A 107 -8.70 -4.43 0.75
CA SER A 107 -8.01 -3.78 -0.37
C SER A 107 -6.49 -3.79 -0.21
N ILE A 108 -6.00 -3.47 0.99
CA ILE A 108 -4.56 -3.44 1.28
C ILE A 108 -4.00 -4.87 1.23
N GLU A 109 -4.70 -5.83 1.85
CA GLU A 109 -4.34 -7.25 1.84
C GLU A 109 -4.25 -7.80 0.41
N ALA A 110 -5.26 -7.53 -0.42
CA ALA A 110 -5.33 -7.99 -1.81
C ALA A 110 -4.17 -7.45 -2.65
N VAL A 111 -3.89 -6.14 -2.60
CA VAL A 111 -2.81 -5.54 -3.38
C VAL A 111 -1.46 -6.04 -2.90
N THR A 112 -1.22 -6.05 -1.58
CA THR A 112 0.08 -6.45 -1.02
C THR A 112 0.41 -7.90 -1.37
N SER A 113 -0.59 -8.79 -1.27
CA SER A 113 -0.43 -10.22 -1.57
C SER A 113 -0.24 -10.46 -3.07
N ALA A 114 -1.03 -9.80 -3.92
CA ALA A 114 -0.96 -10.00 -5.36
C ALA A 114 0.32 -9.44 -5.99
N GLN A 115 0.83 -8.31 -5.48
CA GLN A 115 2.07 -7.69 -5.98
C GLN A 115 3.33 -8.20 -5.29
N GLY A 116 3.19 -9.06 -4.27
CA GLY A 116 4.31 -9.67 -3.56
C GLY A 116 5.22 -8.65 -2.86
N PHE A 117 4.66 -7.60 -2.27
CA PHE A 117 5.48 -6.62 -1.56
C PHE A 117 6.13 -7.24 -0.32
N ASP A 118 7.41 -6.91 -0.10
CA ASP A 118 8.22 -7.40 1.03
C ASP A 118 7.98 -6.60 2.32
N GLY A 119 7.48 -5.37 2.17
CA GLY A 119 7.12 -4.49 3.26
C GLY A 119 5.93 -3.60 2.90
N LEU A 120 5.27 -3.08 3.92
CA LEU A 120 4.08 -2.24 3.79
C LEU A 120 4.19 -1.02 4.71
N ILE A 121 3.99 0.16 4.13
CA ILE A 121 3.72 1.40 4.87
C ILE A 121 2.28 1.78 4.56
N ALA A 122 1.42 1.88 5.56
CA ALA A 122 0.03 2.28 5.38
C ALA A 122 -0.26 3.60 6.10
N ILE A 123 -0.87 4.54 5.39
CA ILE A 123 -1.12 5.90 5.89
C ILE A 123 -2.63 6.09 6.05
N GLY A 124 -3.11 6.01 7.29
CA GLY A 124 -4.49 6.31 7.65
C GLY A 124 -4.67 7.77 8.08
N GLY A 125 -5.86 8.32 7.82
CA GLY A 125 -6.25 9.68 8.25
C GLY A 125 -7.56 9.69 9.03
N CYS A 126 -8.68 9.43 8.35
CA CYS A 126 -10.01 9.38 8.97
C CYS A 126 -10.19 8.14 9.87
N ASP A 127 -11.17 8.20 10.77
CA ASP A 127 -11.45 7.23 11.85
C ASP A 127 -11.24 5.77 11.43
N LYS A 128 -11.99 5.29 10.41
CA LYS A 128 -11.98 3.88 10.01
C LYS A 128 -10.75 3.47 9.21
N ASN A 129 -9.96 4.41 8.67
CA ASN A 129 -8.75 4.12 7.91
C ASN A 129 -7.66 3.50 8.80
N MET A 130 -7.40 4.11 9.96
CA MET A 130 -6.31 3.69 10.85
C MET A 130 -6.43 2.24 11.33
N PRO A 131 -7.57 1.79 11.92
CA PRO A 131 -7.70 0.41 12.34
C PRO A 131 -7.68 -0.55 11.15
N ALA A 132 -8.20 -0.16 9.98
CA ALA A 132 -8.15 -0.99 8.78
C ALA A 132 -6.71 -1.24 8.29
N CYS A 133 -5.85 -0.22 8.33
CA CYS A 133 -4.43 -0.36 8.02
C CYS A 133 -3.75 -1.39 8.94
N VAL A 134 -4.03 -1.32 10.25
CA VAL A 134 -3.46 -2.26 11.24
C VAL A 134 -4.03 -3.68 11.04
N MET A 135 -5.32 -3.81 10.73
CA MET A 135 -5.94 -5.09 10.42
C MET A 135 -5.28 -5.76 9.22
N ALA A 136 -5.05 -5.03 8.13
CA ALA A 136 -4.36 -5.56 6.96
C ALA A 136 -2.95 -6.05 7.30
N MET A 137 -2.17 -5.26 8.06
CA MET A 137 -0.83 -5.67 8.51
C MET A 137 -0.87 -6.94 9.35
N ALA A 138 -1.85 -7.08 10.25
CA ALA A 138 -1.99 -8.26 11.09
C ALA A 138 -2.34 -9.53 10.29
N ARG A 139 -3.06 -9.40 9.16
CA ARG A 139 -3.44 -10.53 8.29
C ARG A 139 -2.32 -10.99 7.35
N LEU A 140 -1.38 -10.12 7.02
CA LEU A 140 -0.27 -10.37 6.08
C LEU A 140 0.93 -11.11 6.70
N ASN A 141 0.89 -11.40 8.01
CA ASN A 141 1.95 -12.07 8.78
C ASN A 141 1.77 -13.59 8.84
#